data_AF-A0A2N0NJ30-F1
#
_entry.id   AF-A0A2N0NJ30-F1
#
_cell.length_a   1.000
_cell.length_b   1.000
_cell.length_c   1.000
_cell.angle_alpha   90.00
_cell.angle_beta   90.00
_cell.angle_gamma   90.00
#
_symmetry.space_group_name_H-M   'P 1'
#
loop_
_entity.id
_entity.type
_entity.pdbx_description
1 polymer ?
#
loop_
_entity_poly.entity_id
_entity_poly.type
_entity_poly.pdbx_seq_one_letter_code
_entity_poly.pdbx_strand_id
1 'polypeptide(L)'
;DLQEHLHNAIYWKHQKTKEAWKDHVSKTHVRWSELLRLPYFNLIRFLVVDPMHNLFLGLSHWIVKRIWIDKGKITKSDLEIMEIRAKMIKPPADLGRIPCKISTGEGFSGFTADQWKLFIMIYATLIMWDLLDSVDREILANFVKACYLLVSRIIDEEKL
;
A
#
# COMPACT_ATOMS: atom_id res chain seq x y z
N ASP A 1 -14.84 15.12 13.38
CA ASP A 1 -14.86 14.88 14.85
C ASP A 1 -15.56 13.54 15.17
N LEU A 2 -15.35 12.92 16.35
CA LEU A 2 -15.97 11.61 16.68
C LEU A 2 -17.49 11.72 16.82
N GLN A 3 -17.99 12.79 17.45
CA GLN A 3 -19.42 12.99 17.65
C GLN A 3 -20.13 13.25 16.33
N GLU A 4 -19.52 14.07 15.49
CA GLU A 4 -19.95 14.28 14.10
C GLU A 4 -20.00 12.96 13.31
N HIS A 5 -18.97 12.12 13.42
CA HIS A 5 -18.95 10.82 12.75
C HIS A 5 -20.08 9.91 13.25
N LEU A 6 -20.31 9.83 14.57
CA LEU A 6 -21.40 9.05 15.16
C LEU A 6 -22.76 9.56 14.68
N HIS A 7 -22.97 10.87 14.67
CA HIS A 7 -24.19 11.49 14.16
C HIS A 7 -24.45 11.08 12.71
N ASN A 8 -23.45 11.22 11.84
CA ASN A 8 -23.53 10.85 10.43
C ASN A 8 -23.78 9.35 10.23
N ALA A 9 -23.19 8.48 11.07
CA ALA A 9 -23.38 7.04 11.02
C ALA A 9 -24.80 6.63 11.46
N ILE A 10 -25.31 7.25 12.52
CA ILE A 10 -26.68 7.05 12.99
C ILE A 10 -27.67 7.52 11.93
N TYR A 11 -27.44 8.69 11.33
CA TYR A 11 -28.28 9.21 10.26
C TYR A 11 -28.34 8.26 9.07
N TRP A 12 -27.19 7.69 8.66
CA TRP A 12 -27.13 6.67 7.61
C TRP A 12 -27.97 5.43 7.95
N LYS A 13 -27.89 4.93 9.21
CA LYS A 13 -28.64 3.76 9.68
C LYS A 13 -30.17 3.93 9.54
N HIS A 14 -30.66 5.16 9.71
CA HIS A 14 -32.09 5.47 9.70
C HIS A 14 -32.66 5.79 8.31
N GLN A 15 -31.83 5.87 7.27
CA GLN A 15 -32.33 6.07 5.91
C GLN A 15 -33.10 4.82 5.43
N LYS A 16 -34.18 5.06 4.69
CA LYS A 16 -35.12 4.00 4.27
C LYS A 16 -34.85 3.46 2.86
N THR A 17 -34.09 4.19 2.05
CA THR A 17 -33.87 3.90 0.63
C THR A 17 -32.39 3.75 0.32
N LYS A 18 -32.05 2.87 -0.63
CA LYS A 18 -30.66 2.65 -1.06
C LYS A 18 -30.06 3.90 -1.71
N GLU A 19 -30.88 4.72 -2.35
CA GLU A 19 -30.48 5.97 -3.01
C GLU A 19 -30.03 6.99 -1.96
N ALA A 20 -30.81 7.19 -0.90
CA ALA A 20 -30.44 8.04 0.23
C ALA A 20 -29.19 7.52 0.97
N TRP A 21 -29.00 6.20 1.09
CA TRP A 21 -27.75 5.64 1.60
C TRP A 21 -26.54 6.03 0.76
N LYS A 22 -26.65 5.91 -0.57
CA LYS A 22 -25.54 6.24 -1.49
C LYS A 22 -25.24 7.73 -1.49
N ASP A 23 -26.26 8.58 -1.53
CA ASP A 23 -26.11 10.05 -1.49
C ASP A 23 -25.44 10.49 -0.18
N HIS A 24 -25.89 9.98 0.97
CA HIS A 24 -25.30 10.29 2.27
C HIS A 24 -23.83 9.85 2.38
N VAL A 25 -23.51 8.63 1.91
CA VAL A 25 -22.13 8.13 1.87
C VAL A 25 -21.28 8.94 0.89
N SER A 26 -21.84 9.42 -0.22
CA SER A 26 -21.10 10.27 -1.16
C SER A 26 -20.73 11.62 -0.55
N LYS A 27 -21.57 12.16 0.35
CA LYS A 27 -21.36 13.47 0.98
C LYS A 27 -20.49 13.39 2.23
N THR A 28 -20.72 12.37 3.07
CA THR A 28 -20.09 12.26 4.39
C THR A 28 -18.99 11.20 4.47
N HIS A 29 -18.97 10.26 3.53
CA HIS A 29 -18.10 9.07 3.55
C HIS A 29 -18.28 8.16 4.77
N VAL A 30 -19.37 8.32 5.54
CA VAL A 30 -19.64 7.56 6.76
C VAL A 30 -20.70 6.48 6.53
N ARG A 31 -20.49 5.30 7.14
CA ARG A 31 -21.46 4.19 7.21
C ARG A 31 -21.64 3.73 8.65
N TRP A 32 -22.80 3.18 8.97
CA TRP A 32 -23.02 2.54 10.27
C TRP A 32 -22.26 1.22 10.37
N SER A 33 -21.72 0.96 11.56
CA SER A 33 -21.17 -0.34 11.97
C SER A 33 -21.63 -0.61 13.40
N GLU A 34 -21.93 -1.86 13.74
CA GLU A 34 -22.29 -2.24 15.10
C GLU A 34 -21.16 -1.97 16.11
N LEU A 35 -19.90 -1.90 15.64
CA LEU A 35 -18.76 -1.51 16.48
C LEU A 35 -18.91 -0.10 17.06
N LEU A 36 -19.62 0.81 16.38
CA LEU A 36 -19.88 2.17 16.88
C LEU A 36 -20.81 2.22 18.10
N ARG A 37 -21.43 1.09 18.49
CA ARG A 37 -22.22 0.98 19.73
C ARG A 37 -21.36 0.77 20.96
N LEU A 38 -20.12 0.32 20.79
CA LEU A 38 -19.23 -0.01 21.90
C LEU A 38 -18.70 1.31 22.49
N PRO A 39 -18.96 1.62 23.78
CA PRO A 39 -18.59 2.91 24.37
C PRO A 39 -17.09 3.21 24.33
N TYR A 40 -16.27 2.17 24.28
CA TYR A 40 -14.82 2.27 24.21
C TYR A 40 -14.29 2.39 22.79
N PHE A 41 -15.07 2.01 21.75
CA PHE A 41 -14.55 1.90 20.39
C PHE A 41 -14.58 3.26 19.68
N ASN A 42 -13.40 3.85 19.50
CA ASN A 42 -13.22 5.06 18.73
C ASN A 42 -12.70 4.71 17.34
N LEU A 43 -13.57 4.72 16.32
CA LEU A 43 -13.20 4.35 14.96
C LEU A 43 -12.11 5.26 14.37
N ILE A 44 -12.05 6.54 14.75
CA ILE A 44 -11.02 7.47 14.26
C ILE A 44 -9.64 7.10 14.85
N ARG A 45 -9.59 6.71 16.13
CA ARG A 45 -8.34 6.34 16.81
C ARG A 45 -7.92 4.90 16.58
N PHE A 46 -8.86 4.01 16.32
CA PHE A 46 -8.64 2.57 16.26
C PHE A 46 -8.74 2.00 14.84
N LEU A 47 -8.90 2.86 13.83
CA LEU A 47 -8.75 2.44 12.45
C LEU A 47 -7.30 2.01 12.22
N VAL A 48 -7.07 0.70 12.20
CA VAL A 48 -5.80 0.13 11.77
C VAL A 48 -5.71 0.32 10.27
N VAL A 49 -4.72 1.06 9.80
CA VAL A 49 -4.39 1.11 8.38
C VAL A 49 -4.01 -0.30 7.96
N ASP A 50 -4.77 -0.92 7.05
CA ASP A 50 -4.41 -2.23 6.50
C ASP A 50 -3.14 -2.08 5.63
N PRO A 51 -1.96 -2.54 6.12
CA PRO A 51 -0.72 -2.35 5.41
C PRO A 51 -0.65 -3.24 4.15
N MET A 52 -1.38 -4.36 4.11
CA MET A 52 -1.32 -5.25 2.95
C MET A 52 -2.00 -4.62 1.75
N HIS A 53 -3.23 -4.16 1.90
CA HIS A 53 -4.00 -3.66 0.76
C HIS A 53 -3.74 -2.19 0.47
N ASN A 54 -3.62 -1.33 1.48
CA ASN A 54 -3.46 0.10 1.23
C ASN A 54 -2.00 0.46 0.92
N LEU A 55 -1.06 -0.09 1.69
CA LEU A 55 0.36 0.26 1.55
C LEU A 55 1.05 -0.59 0.47
N PHE A 56 1.00 -1.92 0.58
CA PHE A 56 1.69 -2.79 -0.39
C PHE A 56 0.95 -2.89 -1.72
N LEU A 57 -0.30 -3.33 -1.72
CA LEU A 57 -1.05 -3.47 -2.97
C LEU A 57 -1.44 -2.11 -3.59
N GLY A 58 -1.74 -1.11 -2.76
CA GLY A 58 -2.18 0.22 -3.22
C GLY A 58 -1.00 1.14 -3.57
N LEU A 59 -0.32 1.66 -2.55
CA LEU A 59 0.75 2.66 -2.70
C LEU A 59 1.95 2.14 -3.50
N SER A 60 2.43 0.93 -3.21
CA SER A 60 3.60 0.38 -3.93
C SER A 60 3.30 0.20 -5.42
N HIS A 61 2.14 -0.36 -5.74
CA HIS A 61 1.66 -0.44 -7.12
C HIS A 61 1.59 0.95 -7.74
N TRP A 62 0.99 1.93 -7.07
CA TRP A 62 0.85 3.28 -7.61
C TRP A 62 2.20 3.95 -7.88
N ILE A 63 3.16 3.88 -6.96
CA ILE A 63 4.50 4.45 -7.15
C ILE A 63 5.20 3.77 -8.34
N VAL A 64 5.28 2.44 -8.33
CA VAL A 64 6.05 1.70 -9.34
C VAL A 64 5.40 1.80 -10.72
N LYS A 65 4.08 1.63 -10.80
CA LYS A 65 3.36 1.68 -12.08
C LYS A 65 3.12 3.10 -12.56
N ARG A 66 2.45 3.93 -11.76
CA ARG A 66 1.96 5.24 -12.20
C ARG A 66 3.05 6.30 -12.24
N ILE A 67 4.03 6.25 -11.33
CA ILE A 67 5.12 7.23 -11.34
C ILE A 67 6.25 6.75 -12.22
N TRP A 68 6.74 5.52 -12.06
CA TRP A 68 7.97 5.11 -12.72
C TRP A 68 7.75 4.51 -14.12
N ILE A 69 6.79 3.61 -14.29
CA ILE A 69 6.55 2.97 -15.60
C ILE A 69 5.75 3.91 -16.53
N ASP A 70 4.57 4.38 -16.11
CA ASP A 70 3.67 5.17 -16.95
C ASP A 70 4.28 6.51 -17.38
N LYS A 71 5.16 7.10 -16.57
CA LYS A 71 5.89 8.34 -16.94
C LYS A 71 7.19 8.07 -17.69
N GLY A 72 7.49 6.81 -18.02
CA GLY A 72 8.66 6.43 -18.82
C GLY A 72 10.00 6.55 -18.10
N LYS A 73 10.01 6.61 -16.76
CA LYS A 73 11.25 6.59 -15.97
C LYS A 73 11.88 5.19 -15.94
N ILE A 74 11.05 4.16 -16.01
CA ILE A 74 11.45 2.77 -16.17
C ILE A 74 10.89 2.27 -17.49
N THR A 75 11.79 1.87 -18.37
CA THR A 75 11.46 1.32 -19.68
C THR A 75 11.27 -0.20 -19.62
N LYS A 76 10.81 -0.78 -20.74
CA LYS A 76 10.66 -2.24 -20.84
C LYS A 76 12.00 -2.98 -20.70
N SER A 77 13.08 -2.43 -21.26
CA SER A 77 14.44 -2.98 -21.09
C SER A 77 14.89 -2.93 -19.63
N ASP A 78 14.53 -1.87 -18.89
CA ASP A 78 14.84 -1.77 -17.47
C ASP A 78 14.12 -2.85 -16.66
N LEU A 79 12.86 -3.16 -17.01
CA LEU A 79 12.12 -4.26 -16.39
C LEU A 79 12.77 -5.63 -16.64
N GLU A 80 13.36 -5.85 -17.81
CA GLU A 80 14.12 -7.06 -18.12
C GLU A 80 15.40 -7.16 -17.28
N ILE A 81 16.14 -6.04 -17.14
CA ILE A 81 17.30 -5.93 -16.26
C ILE A 81 16.91 -6.23 -14.81
N MET A 82 15.82 -5.65 -14.33
CA MET A 82 15.29 -5.88 -12.99
C MET A 82 14.95 -7.35 -12.77
N GLU A 83 14.32 -8.01 -13.75
CA GLU A 83 13.99 -9.43 -13.64
C GLU A 83 15.25 -10.32 -13.58
N ILE A 84 16.26 -10.00 -14.38
CA ILE A 84 17.56 -10.69 -14.35
C ILE A 84 18.21 -10.53 -12.97
N ARG A 85 18.26 -9.31 -12.44
CA ARG A 85 18.82 -9.01 -11.11
C ARG A 85 18.06 -9.72 -9.99
N ALA A 86 16.73 -9.72 -10.06
CA ALA A 86 15.90 -10.41 -9.08
C ALA A 86 16.18 -11.93 -9.06
N LYS A 87 16.42 -12.55 -10.21
CA LYS A 87 16.79 -13.98 -10.32
C LYS A 87 18.19 -14.28 -9.81
N MET A 88 19.12 -13.32 -9.82
CA MET A 88 20.47 -13.49 -9.26
C MET A 88 20.47 -13.49 -7.73
N ILE A 89 19.51 -12.80 -7.11
CA ILE A 89 19.35 -12.76 -5.66
C ILE A 89 18.80 -14.12 -5.20
N LYS A 90 19.53 -14.79 -4.31
CA LYS A 90 19.08 -16.01 -3.64
C LYS A 90 18.49 -15.64 -2.28
N PRO A 91 17.17 -15.47 -2.14
CA PRO A 91 16.60 -15.20 -0.83
C PRO A 91 16.68 -16.45 0.06
N PRO A 92 16.80 -16.29 1.38
CA PRO A 92 16.55 -17.39 2.30
C PRO A 92 15.12 -17.92 2.17
N ALA A 93 14.94 -19.21 2.49
CA ALA A 93 13.73 -19.97 2.17
C ALA A 93 12.46 -19.47 2.90
N ASP A 94 12.65 -18.69 3.96
CA ASP A 94 11.62 -18.07 4.80
C ASP A 94 10.99 -16.82 4.18
N LEU A 95 11.67 -16.15 3.23
CA LEU A 95 11.18 -14.93 2.57
C LEU A 95 10.10 -15.17 1.51
N GLY A 96 9.72 -16.43 1.27
CA GLY A 96 8.64 -16.78 0.35
C GLY A 96 9.05 -16.74 -1.13
N ARG A 97 8.07 -16.48 -2.02
CA ARG A 97 8.27 -16.58 -3.47
C ARG A 97 9.02 -15.37 -4.02
N ILE A 98 10.12 -15.63 -4.74
CA ILE A 98 10.85 -14.62 -5.51
C ILE A 98 9.86 -13.84 -6.41
N PRO A 99 9.99 -12.50 -6.51
CA PRO A 99 9.20 -11.70 -7.44
C PRO A 99 9.42 -12.13 -8.91
N CYS A 100 8.64 -13.10 -9.38
CA CYS A 100 8.56 -13.50 -10.79
C CYS A 100 7.52 -12.62 -11.49
N LYS A 101 7.69 -12.36 -12.80
CA LYS A 101 6.79 -11.53 -13.64
C LYS A 101 6.99 -10.01 -13.56
N ILE A 102 8.22 -9.58 -13.32
CA ILE A 102 8.57 -8.14 -13.33
C ILE A 102 8.46 -7.58 -14.74
N SER A 103 8.95 -8.28 -15.77
CA SER A 103 8.89 -7.84 -17.18
C SER A 103 7.61 -8.25 -17.92
N THR A 104 6.73 -9.02 -17.27
CA THR A 104 5.54 -9.59 -17.92
C THR A 104 4.45 -8.55 -18.14
N GLY A 105 3.93 -8.48 -19.37
CA GLY A 105 2.86 -7.56 -19.75
C GLY A 105 3.33 -6.11 -19.70
N GLU A 106 2.59 -5.25 -19.00
CA GLU A 106 2.96 -3.86 -18.70
C GLU A 106 3.93 -3.74 -17.50
N GLY A 107 4.53 -4.86 -17.07
CA GLY A 107 5.36 -4.99 -15.88
C GLY A 107 4.58 -5.40 -14.62
N PHE A 108 5.18 -6.14 -13.69
CA PHE A 108 4.56 -6.52 -12.39
C PHE A 108 3.12 -7.08 -12.47
N SER A 109 2.78 -7.78 -13.56
CA SER A 109 1.41 -8.19 -13.83
C SER A 109 0.91 -9.25 -12.84
N GLY A 110 -0.17 -8.93 -12.11
CA GLY A 110 -0.82 -9.85 -11.18
C GLY A 110 -0.08 -10.04 -9.85
N PHE A 111 0.75 -9.07 -9.44
CA PHE A 111 1.39 -9.09 -8.12
C PHE A 111 0.35 -8.98 -7.00
N THR A 112 0.43 -9.90 -6.04
CA THR A 112 -0.35 -9.84 -4.79
C THR A 112 0.29 -8.89 -3.77
N ALA A 113 -0.45 -8.55 -2.71
CA ALA A 113 0.06 -7.72 -1.62
C ALA A 113 1.37 -8.25 -1.01
N ASP A 114 1.48 -9.57 -0.80
CA ASP A 114 2.69 -10.19 -0.27
C ASP A 114 3.87 -10.10 -1.24
N GLN A 115 3.62 -10.23 -2.55
CA GLN A 115 4.66 -10.06 -3.58
C GLN A 115 5.15 -8.61 -3.64
N TRP A 116 4.23 -7.64 -3.54
CA TRP A 116 4.58 -6.22 -3.43
C TRP A 116 5.39 -5.92 -2.16
N LYS A 117 4.98 -6.49 -1.03
CA LYS A 117 5.72 -6.36 0.23
C LYS A 117 7.15 -6.86 0.10
N LEU A 118 7.32 -8.09 -0.37
CA LEU A 118 8.65 -8.67 -0.55
C LEU A 118 9.48 -7.85 -1.54
N PHE A 119 8.86 -7.44 -2.64
CA PHE A 119 9.51 -6.61 -3.65
C PHE A 119 10.02 -5.29 -3.06
N ILE A 120 9.16 -4.50 -2.42
CA ILE A 120 9.53 -3.18 -1.87
C ILE A 120 10.57 -3.32 -0.76
N MET A 121 10.37 -4.26 0.18
CA MET A 121 11.21 -4.34 1.37
C MET A 121 12.60 -4.90 1.09
N ILE A 122 12.74 -5.80 0.11
CA ILE A 122 13.99 -6.55 -0.11
C ILE A 122 14.62 -6.24 -1.48
N TYR A 123 13.83 -6.25 -2.54
CA TYR A 123 14.35 -6.24 -3.91
C TYR A 123 14.48 -4.85 -4.50
N ALA A 124 13.52 -3.96 -4.27
CA ALA A 124 13.38 -2.69 -4.98
C ALA A 124 14.66 -1.85 -4.91
N THR A 125 15.21 -1.65 -3.71
CA THR A 125 16.47 -0.92 -3.53
C THR A 125 17.64 -1.61 -4.23
N LEU A 126 17.73 -2.94 -4.22
CA LEU A 126 18.86 -3.64 -4.82
C LEU A 126 18.83 -3.64 -6.35
N ILE A 127 17.65 -3.78 -6.94
CA ILE A 127 17.53 -4.02 -8.39
C ILE A 127 17.19 -2.75 -9.18
N MET A 128 16.73 -1.68 -8.53
CA MET A 128 16.28 -0.44 -9.18
C MET A 128 17.19 0.77 -8.95
N TRP A 129 18.13 0.71 -8.00
CA TRP A 129 18.84 1.90 -7.52
C TRP A 129 19.48 2.72 -8.63
N ASP A 130 20.25 2.09 -9.50
CA ASP A 130 20.96 2.74 -10.61
C ASP A 130 20.07 3.07 -11.81
N LEU A 131 18.86 2.50 -11.87
CA LEU A 131 17.87 2.77 -12.93
C LEU A 131 17.05 4.04 -12.66
N LEU A 132 17.03 4.50 -11.41
CA LEU A 132 16.27 5.67 -10.97
C LEU A 132 17.15 6.92 -10.89
N ASP A 133 16.54 8.09 -11.09
CA ASP A 133 17.18 9.40 -10.85
C ASP A 133 17.32 9.68 -9.34
N SER A 134 18.03 10.74 -8.96
CA SER A 134 18.29 11.04 -7.56
C SER A 134 17.00 11.30 -6.74
N VAL A 135 15.99 11.90 -7.37
CA VAL A 135 14.72 12.23 -6.72
C VAL A 135 13.91 10.97 -6.48
N ASP A 136 13.85 10.07 -7.47
CA ASP A 136 13.14 8.81 -7.36
C ASP A 136 13.80 7.83 -6.37
N ARG A 137 15.14 7.85 -6.28
CA ARG A 137 15.87 7.08 -5.25
C ARG A 137 15.49 7.53 -3.85
N GLU A 138 15.34 8.83 -3.65
CA GLU A 138 14.89 9.38 -2.37
C GLU A 138 13.44 8.99 -2.06
N ILE A 139 12.55 9.02 -3.06
CA ILE A 139 11.18 8.51 -2.92
C ILE A 139 11.19 7.04 -2.52
N LEU A 140 11.97 6.21 -3.21
CA LEU A 140 12.09 4.78 -2.92
C LEU A 140 12.62 4.55 -1.50
N ALA A 141 13.72 5.21 -1.12
CA ALA A 141 14.33 5.05 0.19
C ALA A 141 13.38 5.45 1.32
N ASN A 142 12.72 6.62 1.19
CA ASN A 142 11.74 7.09 2.18
C ASN A 142 10.53 6.16 2.25
N PHE A 143 10.04 5.67 1.10
CA PHE A 143 8.92 4.74 1.07
C PHE A 143 9.26 3.40 1.73
N VAL A 144 10.45 2.85 1.47
CA VAL A 144 10.93 1.63 2.12
C VAL A 144 11.08 1.83 3.64
N LYS A 145 11.64 2.97 4.07
CA LYS A 145 11.74 3.32 5.50
C LYS A 145 10.36 3.39 6.15
N ALA A 146 9.41 4.08 5.52
CA ALA A 146 8.03 4.15 6.00
C ALA A 146 7.36 2.77 6.08
N CYS A 147 7.54 1.92 5.07
CA CYS A 147 7.02 0.56 5.08
C CYS A 147 7.61 -0.27 6.24
N TYR A 148 8.92 -0.14 6.48
CA TYR A 148 9.57 -0.82 7.59
C TYR A 148 8.98 -0.39 8.94
N LEU A 149 8.78 0.92 9.16
CA LEU A 149 8.19 1.45 10.39
C LEU A 149 6.75 1.00 10.59
N LEU A 150 5.92 1.07 9.54
CA LEU A 150 4.49 0.72 9.61
C LEU A 150 4.25 -0.78 9.81
N VAL A 151 5.17 -1.64 9.36
CA VAL A 151 5.05 -3.10 9.45
C VAL A 151 5.82 -3.66 10.65
N SER A 152 6.65 -2.83 11.29
CA SER A 152 7.35 -3.21 12.52
C SER A 152 6.34 -3.46 13.64
N ARG A 153 6.41 -4.66 14.24
CA ARG A 153 5.57 -5.04 15.39
C ARG A 153 5.88 -4.25 16.66
N ILE A 154 7.06 -3.61 16.71
CA ILE A 154 7.54 -2.85 17.84
C ILE A 154 8.01 -1.51 17.29
N ILE A 155 7.38 -0.44 17.76
CA ILE A 155 7.84 0.93 17.53
C ILE A 155 8.79 1.24 18.68
N ASP A 156 10.05 1.51 18.35
CA ASP A 156 11.08 1.91 19.29
C ASP A 156 11.38 3.38 19.03
N GLU A 157 11.49 4.21 20.07
CA GLU A 157 11.73 5.66 19.92
C GLU A 157 13.07 5.93 19.23
N GLU A 158 14.04 5.03 19.37
CA GLU A 158 15.34 5.11 18.68
C GLU A 158 15.25 4.86 17.16
N LYS A 159 14.13 4.30 16.66
CA LYS A 159 13.95 3.95 15.24
C LYS A 159 13.19 5.01 14.43
N LEU A 160 12.64 6.02 15.08
CA LEU A 160 11.93 7.14 14.46
C LEU A 160 12.94 8.18 13.94
#